data_AF-A0A1Y3BIJ7-F1
#
_entry.id   AF-A0A1Y3BIJ7-F1
#
_cell.length_a   1.000
_cell.length_b   1.000
_cell.length_c   1.000
_cell.angle_alpha   90.00
_cell.angle_beta   90.00
_cell.angle_gamma   90.00
#
_symmetry.space_group_name_H-M   'P 1'
#
loop_
_entity.id
_entity.type
_entity.pdbx_description
1 polymer ?
#
loop_
_entity_poly.entity_id
_entity_poly.type
_entity_poly.pdbx_seq_one_letter_code
_entity_poly.pdbx_strand_id
1 'polypeptide(L)'
;MLFTFDETPYNIKAGWKETHAVFVNELKNLSATCLTTMNTALKNSFDYLNVNRMQSGIDTYGMGRCPYFLEPAVIILMTDGGRFSTMNNVQDELIIPASNCPGSEFTIEPFRWDQRLFSIVLRFNGIYRNDQTQAVTSVGCDPSPINQLCEETG
;
A
#
# COMPACT_ATOMS: atom_id res chain seq x y z
N MET A 1 0.79 -10.81 3.75
CA MET A 1 0.79 -9.84 4.87
C MET A 1 -0.51 -9.05 4.84
N LEU A 2 -1.01 -8.63 5.99
CA LEU A 2 -2.22 -7.82 6.12
C LEU A 2 -1.91 -6.55 6.91
N PHE A 3 -2.19 -5.41 6.28
CA PHE A 3 -2.01 -4.08 6.86
C PHE A 3 -3.36 -3.36 6.90
N THR A 4 -3.58 -2.56 7.94
CA THR A 4 -4.75 -1.69 8.11
C THR A 4 -4.34 -0.23 8.28
N PHE A 5 -5.32 0.68 8.24
CA PHE A 5 -5.12 2.12 8.53
C PHE A 5 -5.01 2.45 10.02
N ASP A 6 -4.80 1.44 10.87
CA ASP A 6 -4.62 1.66 12.31
C ASP A 6 -3.27 2.35 12.59
N GLU A 7 -3.10 2.84 13.81
CA GLU A 7 -1.81 3.38 14.25
C GLU A 7 -0.81 2.27 14.55
N THR A 8 0.48 2.55 14.30
CA THR A 8 1.59 1.68 14.69
C THR A 8 1.59 1.48 16.21
N PRO A 9 1.69 0.25 16.74
CA PRO A 9 2.06 -1.01 16.06
C PRO A 9 0.88 -1.88 15.60
N TYR A 10 -0.37 -1.46 15.80
CA TYR A 10 -1.55 -2.29 15.53
C TYR A 10 -1.94 -2.37 14.05
N ASN A 11 -1.30 -1.56 13.20
CA ASN A 11 -1.50 -1.52 11.75
C ASN A 11 -1.10 -2.82 11.05
N ILE A 12 -0.24 -3.64 11.66
CA ILE A 12 0.19 -4.94 11.10
C ILE A 12 -0.65 -6.04 11.76
N LYS A 13 -1.57 -6.63 11.01
CA LYS A 13 -2.37 -7.76 11.51
C LYS A 13 -1.71 -9.10 11.24
N ALA A 14 -1.08 -9.24 10.07
CA ALA A 14 -0.34 -10.44 9.71
C ALA A 14 0.96 -10.07 8.97
N GLY A 15 2.11 -10.37 9.59
CA GLY A 15 3.44 -10.07 9.08
C GLY A 15 4.07 -11.19 8.24
N TRP A 16 5.39 -11.12 8.05
CA TRP A 16 6.15 -12.06 7.19
C TRP A 16 6.31 -13.48 7.76
N LYS A 17 6.30 -13.63 9.08
CA LYS A 17 6.45 -14.93 9.77
C LYS A 17 5.12 -15.63 10.06
N GLU A 18 4.01 -14.98 9.72
CA GLU A 18 2.69 -15.49 10.07
C GLU A 18 2.20 -16.55 9.08
N THR A 19 1.46 -17.52 9.60
CA THR A 19 0.88 -18.58 8.77
C THR A 19 -0.36 -18.08 8.01
N HIS A 20 -0.74 -18.80 6.96
CA HIS A 20 -1.97 -18.49 6.21
C HIS A 20 -3.22 -18.50 7.11
N ALA A 21 -3.27 -19.37 8.12
CA ALA A 21 -4.40 -19.44 9.05
C ALA A 21 -4.56 -18.16 9.87
N VAL A 22 -3.45 -17.58 10.34
CA VAL A 22 -3.45 -16.30 11.08
C VAL A 22 -3.92 -15.17 10.16
N PHE A 23 -3.40 -15.11 8.93
CA PHE A 23 -3.83 -14.12 7.94
C PHE A 23 -5.35 -14.15 7.70
N VAL A 24 -5.92 -15.34 7.47
CA VAL A 24 -7.36 -15.49 7.22
C VAL A 24 -8.18 -15.17 8.46
N ASN A 25 -7.70 -15.52 9.65
CA ASN A 25 -8.38 -15.21 10.90
C ASN A 25 -8.45 -13.69 11.13
N GLU A 26 -7.33 -12.98 10.95
CA GLU A 26 -7.28 -11.53 11.07
C GLU A 26 -8.16 -10.84 10.01
N LEU A 27 -8.12 -11.33 8.77
CA LEU A 27 -8.95 -10.80 7.68
C LEU A 27 -10.45 -10.90 8.00
N LYS A 28 -10.89 -12.01 8.62
CA LYS A 28 -12.29 -12.21 9.01
C LYS A 28 -12.74 -11.29 10.14
N ASN A 29 -11.83 -10.88 11.01
CA ASN A 29 -12.12 -10.06 12.18
C ASN A 29 -11.83 -8.56 11.94
N LEU A 30 -11.62 -8.14 10.69
CA LEU A 30 -11.40 -6.73 10.36
C LEU A 30 -12.63 -5.88 10.68
N SER A 31 -12.41 -4.78 11.40
CA SER A 31 -13.41 -3.77 11.70
C SER A 31 -13.04 -2.42 11.08
N ALA A 32 -13.98 -1.79 10.36
CA ALA A 32 -13.79 -0.48 9.75
C ALA A 32 -14.12 0.66 10.73
N THR A 33 -13.26 0.90 11.71
CA THR A 33 -13.48 1.92 12.76
C THR A 33 -12.56 3.13 12.65
N CYS A 34 -11.53 3.05 11.80
CA CYS A 34 -10.42 3.99 11.79
C CYS A 34 -10.52 5.04 10.69
N LEU A 35 -9.74 6.11 10.84
CA LEU A 35 -9.62 7.19 9.86
C LEU A 35 -8.87 6.71 8.61
N THR A 36 -9.03 7.46 7.51
CA THR A 36 -8.39 7.17 6.22
C THR A 36 -6.97 7.73 6.16
N THR A 37 -6.07 7.25 7.03
CA THR A 37 -4.65 7.64 7.15
C THR A 37 -3.74 6.99 6.11
N MET A 38 -4.12 7.08 4.83
CA MET A 38 -3.48 6.37 3.73
C MET A 38 -1.97 6.66 3.60
N ASN A 39 -1.56 7.93 3.75
CA ASN A 39 -0.18 8.37 3.70
C ASN A 39 0.72 7.58 4.67
N THR A 40 0.29 7.48 5.93
CA THR A 40 1.04 6.79 6.99
C THR A 40 1.01 5.28 6.80
N ALA A 41 -0.13 4.71 6.40
CA ALA A 41 -0.25 3.27 6.17
C ALA A 41 0.62 2.78 5.01
N LEU A 42 0.69 3.53 3.91
CA LEU A 42 1.58 3.23 2.79
C LEU A 42 3.05 3.34 3.20
N LYS A 43 3.43 4.42 3.91
CA LYS A 43 4.76 4.56 4.49
C LYS A 43 5.15 3.32 5.32
N ASN A 44 4.29 2.93 6.27
CA ASN A 44 4.56 1.79 7.14
C ASN A 44 4.67 0.47 6.37
N SER A 45 3.88 0.32 5.29
CA SER A 45 3.93 -0.87 4.43
C SER A 45 5.24 -0.96 3.66
N PHE A 46 5.68 0.16 3.05
CA PHE A 46 6.97 0.24 2.36
C PHE A 46 8.15 0.04 3.32
N ASP A 47 8.10 0.68 4.49
CA ASP A 47 9.12 0.51 5.53
C ASP A 47 9.24 -0.96 5.95
N TYR A 48 8.12 -1.66 6.14
CA TYR A 48 8.13 -3.07 6.50
C TYR A 48 8.79 -3.95 5.43
N LEU A 49 8.50 -3.70 4.16
CA LEU A 49 9.15 -4.40 3.04
C LEU A 49 10.64 -4.09 3.01
N ASN A 50 11.02 -2.81 3.16
CA ASN A 50 12.41 -2.38 3.11
C ASN A 50 13.24 -2.94 4.27
N VAL A 51 12.65 -3.13 5.46
CA VAL A 51 13.31 -3.82 6.57
C VAL A 51 13.68 -5.26 6.19
N ASN A 52 12.81 -5.97 5.48
CA ASN A 52 13.12 -7.32 5.02
C ASN A 52 14.27 -7.34 4.00
N ARG A 53 14.27 -6.37 3.07
CA ARG A 53 15.36 -6.20 2.09
C ARG A 53 16.71 -5.92 2.74
N MET A 54 16.72 -5.13 3.80
CA MET A 54 17.93 -4.88 4.57
C MET A 54 18.42 -6.14 5.28
N GLN A 55 17.49 -6.93 5.82
CA GLN A 55 17.83 -8.20 6.47
C GLN A 55 18.40 -9.22 5.46
N SER A 56 17.85 -9.26 4.24
CA SER A 56 18.37 -10.11 3.15
C SER A 56 19.65 -9.56 2.51
N GLY A 57 19.93 -8.26 2.69
CA GLY A 57 21.14 -7.60 2.22
C GLY A 57 21.19 -7.39 0.71
N ILE A 58 20.03 -7.34 0.04
CA ILE A 58 19.94 -7.26 -1.42
C ILE A 58 20.24 -5.86 -1.99
N ASP A 59 20.07 -4.82 -1.17
CA ASP A 59 20.40 -3.45 -1.56
C ASP A 59 21.90 -3.19 -1.31
N THR A 60 22.73 -3.51 -2.31
CA THR A 60 24.19 -3.42 -2.25
C THR A 60 24.73 -2.03 -2.58
N TYR A 61 24.36 -1.02 -1.79
CA TYR A 61 24.85 0.35 -2.00
C TYR A 61 26.39 0.40 -2.00
N GLY A 62 26.96 1.07 -3.01
CA GLY A 62 28.41 1.16 -3.19
C GLY A 62 29.06 -0.01 -3.96
N MET A 63 28.36 -1.12 -4.18
CA MET A 63 28.87 -2.28 -4.94
C MET A 63 28.12 -2.49 -6.27
N GLY A 64 27.39 -1.47 -6.73
CA GLY A 64 26.53 -1.56 -7.90
C GLY A 64 25.16 -2.18 -7.58
N ARG A 65 24.32 -2.35 -8.62
CA ARG A 65 23.02 -3.03 -8.51
C ARG A 65 23.09 -4.38 -9.20
N CYS A 66 22.47 -5.39 -8.58
CA CYS A 66 22.36 -6.74 -9.14
C CYS A 66 20.91 -7.01 -9.60
N PRO A 67 20.58 -6.91 -10.91
CA PRO A 67 19.21 -7.06 -11.40
C PRO A 67 18.58 -8.44 -11.18
N TYR A 68 19.36 -9.45 -10.81
CA TYR A 68 18.88 -10.81 -10.53
C TYR A 68 18.57 -11.04 -9.04
N PHE A 69 19.02 -10.15 -8.14
CA PHE A 69 18.67 -10.19 -6.73
C PHE A 69 17.35 -9.44 -6.50
N LEU A 70 16.27 -10.21 -6.56
CA LEU A 70 14.89 -9.73 -6.52
C LEU A 70 14.21 -10.14 -5.21
N GLU A 71 13.44 -9.24 -4.63
CA GLU A 71 12.50 -9.52 -3.56
C GLU A 71 11.14 -8.91 -3.95
N PRO A 72 10.42 -9.55 -4.88
CA PRO A 72 9.23 -8.96 -5.49
C PRO A 72 8.11 -8.84 -4.46
N ALA A 73 7.48 -7.67 -4.42
CA ALA A 73 6.33 -7.44 -3.55
C ALA A 73 5.23 -6.70 -4.32
N VAL A 74 4.00 -7.16 -4.12
CA VAL A 74 2.81 -6.53 -4.68
C VAL A 74 1.93 -6.05 -3.54
N ILE A 75 1.64 -4.76 -3.54
CA ILE A 75 0.72 -4.11 -2.60
C ILE A 75 -0.60 -3.91 -3.33
N ILE A 76 -1.68 -4.40 -2.74
CA ILE A 76 -3.05 -4.15 -3.21
C ILE A 76 -3.72 -3.29 -2.16
N LEU A 77 -3.93 -2.02 -2.49
CA LEU A 77 -4.61 -1.07 -1.63
C LEU A 77 -6.10 -1.07 -1.95
N MET A 78 -6.93 -1.45 -0.98
CA MET A 78 -8.38 -1.34 -1.08
C MET A 78 -8.84 -0.07 -0.37
N THR A 79 -9.59 0.78 -1.07
CA THR A 79 -10.07 2.06 -0.54
C THR A 79 -11.44 2.41 -1.12
N ASP A 80 -12.17 3.29 -0.45
CA ASP A 80 -13.46 3.85 -0.89
C ASP A 80 -13.31 5.01 -1.89
N GLY A 81 -12.08 5.54 -2.07
CA GLY A 81 -11.81 6.66 -2.97
C GLY A 81 -12.31 8.01 -2.43
N GLY A 82 -12.58 8.08 -1.13
CA GLY A 82 -12.91 9.31 -0.43
C GLY A 82 -11.68 10.21 -0.21
N ARG A 83 -11.89 11.31 0.52
CA ARG A 83 -10.79 12.18 0.96
C ARG A 83 -10.01 11.51 2.11
N PHE A 84 -8.73 11.86 2.25
CA PHE A 84 -7.89 11.32 3.31
C PHE A 84 -8.13 12.09 4.60
N SER A 85 -8.52 11.38 5.66
CA SER A 85 -8.83 11.98 6.96
C SER A 85 -7.74 11.61 7.96
N THR A 86 -7.24 12.63 8.65
CA THR A 86 -6.35 12.50 9.81
C THR A 86 -7.05 13.10 11.03
N MET A 87 -6.54 12.86 12.23
CA MET A 87 -7.15 13.37 13.47
C MET A 87 -7.40 14.88 13.47
N ASN A 88 -6.55 15.64 12.75
CA ASN A 88 -6.57 17.10 12.78
C ASN A 88 -7.06 17.74 11.48
N ASN A 89 -7.00 17.03 10.34
CA ASN A 89 -7.32 17.62 9.05
C ASN A 89 -7.78 16.60 8.00
N VAL A 90 -8.52 17.08 7.01
CA VAL A 90 -8.81 16.35 5.78
C VAL A 90 -7.82 16.82 4.71
N GLN A 91 -7.16 15.87 4.06
CA GLN A 91 -6.17 16.09 3.01
C GLN A 91 -6.68 15.53 1.68
N ASP A 92 -6.43 16.28 0.62
CA ASP A 92 -6.77 15.88 -0.75
C ASP A 92 -5.56 15.32 -1.50
N GLU A 93 -4.35 15.59 -1.01
CA GLU A 93 -3.10 15.15 -1.62
C GLU A 93 -2.53 13.93 -0.90
N LEU A 94 -1.99 13.00 -1.68
CA LEU A 94 -1.28 11.83 -1.18
C LEU A 94 0.22 12.14 -1.12
N ILE A 95 0.73 12.41 0.07
CA ILE A 95 2.16 12.65 0.29
C ILE A 95 2.64 11.66 1.34
N ILE A 96 3.50 10.73 0.92
CA ILE A 96 4.10 9.74 1.80
C ILE A 96 5.19 10.44 2.64
N PRO A 97 5.10 10.42 3.98
CA PRO A 97 6.15 10.99 4.82
C PRO A 97 7.45 10.21 4.68
N ALA A 98 8.59 10.88 4.85
CA ALA A 98 9.91 10.26 4.75
C ALA A 98 10.06 9.07 5.73
N SER A 99 10.74 8.02 5.28
CA SER A 99 11.03 6.84 6.10
C SER A 99 12.09 7.15 7.15
N ASN A 100 11.87 6.65 8.37
CA ASN A 100 12.84 6.71 9.46
C ASN A 100 13.63 5.40 9.62
N CYS A 101 13.49 4.46 8.67
CA CYS A 101 14.25 3.22 8.70
C CYS A 101 15.74 3.51 8.47
N PRO A 102 16.66 2.85 9.19
CA PRO A 102 18.09 2.95 8.91
C PRO A 102 18.38 2.65 7.43
N GLY A 103 19.28 3.38 6.79
CA GLY A 103 19.59 3.17 5.37
C GLY A 103 18.55 3.75 4.40
N SER A 104 17.50 4.41 4.90
CA SER A 104 16.57 5.18 4.05
C SER A 104 17.27 6.37 3.40
N GLU A 105 18.35 6.89 3.97
CA GLU A 105 19.14 7.99 3.42
C GLU A 105 19.78 7.72 2.05
N PHE A 106 19.92 6.44 1.67
CA PHE A 106 20.49 6.04 0.39
C PHE A 106 19.45 5.98 -0.75
N THR A 107 18.19 6.28 -0.45
CA THR A 107 17.08 6.28 -1.42
C THR A 107 16.12 7.42 -1.16
N ILE A 108 15.72 8.11 -2.22
CA ILE A 108 14.82 9.26 -2.11
C ILE A 108 13.37 8.76 -2.05
N GLU A 109 13.05 7.75 -2.87
CA GLU A 109 11.72 7.18 -2.98
C GLU A 109 11.42 6.15 -1.87
N PRO A 110 10.16 6.04 -1.42
CA PRO A 110 9.79 5.08 -0.37
C PRO A 110 9.77 3.62 -0.86
N PHE A 111 9.56 3.41 -2.17
CA PHE A 111 9.44 2.09 -2.80
C PHE A 111 10.73 1.67 -3.53
N ARG A 112 10.78 0.38 -3.89
CA ARG A 112 11.91 -0.23 -4.63
C ARG A 112 11.49 -0.66 -6.02
N TRP A 113 12.49 -0.91 -6.86
CA TRP A 113 12.33 -1.20 -8.29
C TRP A 113 11.50 -2.45 -8.59
N ASP A 114 11.40 -3.37 -7.64
CA ASP A 114 10.66 -4.64 -7.68
C ASP A 114 9.41 -4.65 -6.79
N GLN A 115 9.01 -3.48 -6.26
CA GLN A 115 7.75 -3.29 -5.54
C GLN A 115 6.71 -2.67 -6.46
N ARG A 116 5.49 -3.22 -6.47
CA ARG A 116 4.38 -2.76 -7.30
C ARG A 116 3.17 -2.43 -6.44
N LEU A 117 2.51 -1.32 -6.72
CA LEU A 117 1.31 -0.88 -6.02
C LEU A 117 0.13 -0.84 -6.98
N PHE A 118 -0.89 -1.63 -6.68
CA PHE A 118 -2.19 -1.55 -7.33
C PHE A 118 -3.21 -1.00 -6.34
N SER A 119 -4.14 -0.19 -6.83
CA SER A 119 -5.27 0.30 -6.05
C SER A 119 -6.58 -0.26 -6.59
N ILE A 120 -7.46 -0.64 -5.68
CA ILE A 120 -8.84 -1.03 -5.96
C ILE A 120 -9.73 -0.05 -5.22
N VAL A 121 -10.36 0.84 -5.98
CA VAL A 121 -11.27 1.84 -5.46
C VAL A 121 -12.71 1.32 -5.57
N LEU A 122 -13.35 1.09 -4.42
CA LEU A 122 -14.67 0.47 -4.33
C LEU A 122 -15.79 1.52 -4.45
N ARG A 123 -16.00 2.03 -5.68
CA ARG A 123 -17.11 2.96 -5.98
C ARG A 123 -18.40 2.23 -6.30
N PHE A 124 -19.05 1.68 -5.29
CA PHE A 124 -20.38 1.09 -5.45
C PHE A 124 -21.46 2.16 -5.31
N ASN A 125 -22.39 2.20 -6.26
CA ASN A 125 -23.55 3.08 -6.16
C ASN A 125 -24.58 2.46 -5.19
N GLY A 126 -25.11 3.27 -4.26
CA GLY A 126 -26.15 2.83 -3.34
C GLY A 126 -27.51 2.63 -4.01
N ILE A 127 -27.68 3.14 -5.22
CA ILE A 127 -28.87 2.92 -6.05
C ILE A 127 -28.49 1.92 -7.14
N TYR A 128 -29.29 0.85 -7.25
CA TYR A 128 -29.18 -0.08 -8.36
C TYR A 128 -29.41 0.66 -9.68
N ARG A 129 -28.35 0.83 -10.46
CA ARG A 129 -28.44 1.30 -11.85
C ARG A 129 -28.34 0.09 -12.75
N ASN A 130 -29.35 -0.09 -13.59
CA ASN A 130 -29.38 -1.15 -14.59
C ASN A 130 -28.52 -0.75 -15.80
N ASP A 131 -27.23 -0.50 -15.59
CA ASP A 131 -26.27 -0.15 -16.65
C ASP A 131 -25.77 -1.41 -17.39
N GLN A 132 -26.68 -2.36 -17.68
CA GLN A 132 -26.35 -3.60 -18.40
C GLN A 132 -26.10 -3.39 -19.92
N THR A 133 -26.05 -2.15 -20.40
CA THR A 133 -25.92 -1.85 -21.85
C THR A 133 -24.50 -1.70 -22.37
N GLN A 134 -23.45 -1.84 -21.56
CA GLN A 134 -22.08 -1.91 -22.09
C GLN A 134 -21.38 -3.16 -21.58
N ALA A 135 -21.10 -4.08 -22.51
CA ALA A 135 -20.07 -5.09 -22.28
C ALA A 135 -18.80 -4.33 -21.88
N VAL A 136 -18.43 -4.41 -20.60
CA VAL A 136 -17.25 -3.72 -20.07
C VAL A 136 -16.02 -4.41 -20.66
N THR A 137 -15.57 -3.95 -21.82
CA THR A 137 -14.37 -4.46 -22.51
C THR A 137 -13.08 -3.95 -21.88
N SER A 138 -13.15 -2.98 -20.97
CA SER A 138 -12.00 -2.36 -20.30
C SER A 138 -12.36 -1.94 -18.88
N VAL A 139 -11.49 -2.24 -17.93
CA VAL A 139 -11.54 -1.70 -16.57
C VAL A 139 -11.13 -0.23 -16.61
N GLY A 140 -11.98 0.66 -16.10
CA GLY A 140 -11.68 2.10 -16.05
C GLY A 140 -10.62 2.43 -14.99
N CYS A 141 -9.88 3.52 -15.21
CA CYS A 141 -8.95 4.09 -14.23
C CYS A 141 -9.67 5.13 -13.36
N ASP A 142 -9.41 5.12 -12.05
CA ASP A 142 -9.99 6.07 -11.11
C ASP A 142 -9.16 7.35 -11.03
N PRO A 143 -9.75 8.57 -11.08
CA PRO A 143 -9.00 9.82 -11.02
C PRO A 143 -8.52 10.18 -9.60
N SER A 144 -8.31 9.18 -8.72
CA SER A 144 -7.84 9.39 -7.36
C SER A 144 -6.35 9.73 -7.28
N PRO A 145 -5.91 10.49 -6.26
CA PRO A 145 -4.50 10.83 -6.06
C PRO A 145 -3.55 9.63 -6.01
N ILE A 146 -4.06 8.46 -5.60
CA ILE A 146 -3.30 7.20 -5.55
C ILE A 146 -2.84 6.71 -6.94
N ASN A 147 -3.53 7.10 -8.02
CA ASN A 147 -3.21 6.62 -9.35
C ASN A 147 -1.79 7.03 -9.78
N GLN A 148 -1.36 8.25 -9.44
CA GLN A 148 -0.01 8.71 -9.74
C GLN A 148 1.05 7.80 -9.09
N LEU A 149 0.84 7.45 -7.81
CA LEU A 149 1.77 6.58 -7.10
C LEU A 149 1.78 5.16 -7.69
N CYS A 150 0.61 4.62 -8.08
CA CYS A 150 0.54 3.33 -8.77
C CYS A 150 1.36 3.35 -10.06
N GLU A 151 1.21 4.39 -10.89
CA GLU A 151 1.97 4.55 -12.14
C GLU A 151 3.49 4.68 -11.90
N GLU A 152 3.91 5.40 -10.84
CA GLU A 152 5.32 5.54 -10.47
C GLU A 152 5.96 4.21 -10.02
N THR A 153 5.19 3.32 -9.38
CA THR A 153 5.69 1.99 -9.03
C THR A 153 5.75 1.02 -10.21
N GLY A 154 5.01 1.32 -11.29
CA GLY A 154 4.86 0.49 -12.50
C GLY A 154 3.92 -0.69 -12.35
#